data_AF-A0A968TJI5-F1
#
_entry.id   AF-A0A968TJI5-F1
#
_cell.length_a   1.000
_cell.length_b   1.000
_cell.length_c   1.000
_cell.angle_alpha   90.00
_cell.angle_beta   90.00
_cell.angle_gamma   90.00
#
_symmetry.space_group_name_H-M   'P 1'
#
loop_
_entity.id
_entity.type
_entity.pdbx_description
1 polymer ?
#
loop_
_entity_poly.entity_id
_entity_poly.type
_entity_poly.pdbx_seq_one_letter_code
_entity_poly.pdbx_strand_id
1 'polypeptide(L)'
;MIAGKSIEADGTSKCFGMVPSHDDKPRRRIFEVLKSQGMQMNQQVTFLSDGESSIRELQYYLNPNAEYILDWFHITMRITVMTQIAKGITKKIDKPAISSESIQEKLKSVKWSLWHGNVFKALSKTEDLIYDTYTLTDDEYGQPSLEAKKLRSHIRWFPNLYRKQWTMHPKLWRSLFPSESLSQAHLLSQPSIKLLANASLKSNKCDGLQTALICALQVRAKVLNSDWAKKFRSWYPGLTLGCEQDLTLQAAI
;
A
#
# COMPACT_ATOMS: atom_id res chain seq x y z
N MET A 1 5.56 -3.89 9.56
CA MET A 1 4.82 -2.72 10.10
C MET A 1 3.65 -2.45 9.18
N ILE A 2 2.45 -2.28 9.73
CA ILE A 2 1.24 -1.93 9.00
C ILE A 2 0.76 -0.58 9.55
N ALA A 3 0.51 0.37 8.67
CA ALA A 3 -0.10 1.65 9.00
C ALA A 3 -1.23 1.92 8.02
N GLY A 4 -2.31 2.53 8.50
CA GLY A 4 -3.49 2.78 7.69
C GLY A 4 -4.39 3.85 8.27
N LYS A 5 -5.44 4.15 7.50
CA LYS A 5 -6.46 5.13 7.82
C LYS A 5 -7.82 4.53 7.49
N SER A 6 -8.77 4.64 8.40
CA SER A 6 -10.18 4.34 8.22
C SER A 6 -10.93 5.65 8.04
N ILE A 7 -11.90 5.66 7.12
CA ILE A 7 -12.66 6.84 6.72
C ILE A 7 -14.14 6.46 6.74
N GLU A 8 -14.95 7.27 7.39
CA GLU A 8 -16.40 7.12 7.44
C GLU A 8 -17.06 7.87 6.26
N ALA A 9 -18.35 7.63 6.04
CA ALA A 9 -19.08 8.22 4.91
C ALA A 9 -19.16 9.75 4.98
N ASP A 10 -19.10 10.33 6.18
CA ASP A 10 -19.09 11.77 6.42
C ASP A 10 -17.69 12.41 6.30
N GLY A 11 -16.67 11.61 5.96
CA GLY A 11 -15.28 12.04 5.83
C GLY A 11 -14.49 12.06 7.14
N THR A 12 -15.12 11.78 8.29
CA THR A 12 -14.40 11.59 9.54
C THR A 12 -13.47 10.39 9.43
N SER A 13 -12.33 10.44 10.11
CA SER A 13 -11.31 9.44 9.89
C SER A 13 -10.44 9.18 11.11
N LYS A 14 -9.94 7.95 11.19
CA LYS A 14 -8.96 7.55 12.21
C LYS A 14 -7.79 6.85 11.57
N CYS A 15 -6.66 7.10 12.17
CA CYS A 15 -5.38 6.57 11.82
C CYS A 15 -4.99 5.42 12.76
N PHE A 16 -4.30 4.43 12.22
CA PHE A 16 -3.78 3.32 13.00
C PHE A 16 -2.41 2.85 12.52
N GLY A 17 -1.64 2.27 13.42
CA GLY A 17 -0.33 1.70 13.15
C GLY A 17 -0.04 0.53 14.09
N MET A 18 0.59 -0.51 13.56
CA MET A 18 0.95 -1.73 14.28
C MET A 18 2.19 -2.40 13.68
N VAL A 19 2.83 -3.26 14.45
CA VAL A 19 3.90 -4.15 13.99
C VAL A 19 3.52 -5.57 14.39
N PRO A 20 3.17 -6.45 13.43
CA PRO A 20 2.70 -7.80 13.75
C PRO A 20 3.66 -8.65 14.59
N SER A 21 4.97 -8.39 14.52
CA SER A 21 5.99 -9.10 15.30
C SER A 21 6.18 -8.59 16.73
N HIS A 22 5.54 -7.47 17.12
CA HIS A 22 5.69 -6.84 18.44
C HIS A 22 4.35 -6.62 19.14
N ASP A 23 3.25 -6.48 18.40
CA ASP A 23 1.92 -6.39 18.99
C ASP A 23 1.39 -7.80 19.29
N ASP A 24 0.90 -8.05 20.50
CA ASP A 24 0.33 -9.35 20.89
C ASP A 24 -0.94 -9.71 20.08
N LYS A 25 -1.72 -8.67 19.70
CA LYS A 25 -3.02 -8.81 19.02
C LYS A 25 -3.20 -7.73 17.94
N PRO A 26 -2.37 -7.71 16.88
CA PRO A 26 -2.37 -6.64 15.87
C PRO A 26 -3.73 -6.53 15.15
N ARG A 27 -4.37 -7.68 14.89
CA ARG A 27 -5.70 -7.74 14.24
C ARG A 27 -6.79 -7.08 15.09
N ARG A 28 -6.78 -7.33 16.40
CA ARG A 28 -7.75 -6.74 17.35
C ARG A 28 -7.62 -5.22 17.41
N ARG A 29 -6.43 -4.67 17.23
CA ARG A 29 -6.22 -3.22 17.25
C ARG A 29 -6.94 -2.52 16.11
N ILE A 30 -6.89 -3.05 14.89
CA ILE A 30 -7.65 -2.49 13.77
C ILE A 30 -9.15 -2.59 14.03
N PHE A 31 -9.58 -3.76 14.51
CA PHE A 31 -10.97 -3.97 14.88
C PHE A 31 -11.47 -2.93 15.90
N GLU A 32 -10.69 -2.66 16.94
CA GLU A 32 -11.03 -1.66 17.96
C GLU A 32 -11.07 -0.23 17.40
N VAL A 33 -10.21 0.11 16.44
CA VAL A 33 -10.26 1.40 15.74
C VAL A 33 -11.55 1.52 14.94
N LEU A 34 -11.90 0.52 14.13
CA LEU A 34 -13.14 0.51 13.35
C LEU A 34 -14.38 0.54 14.26
N LYS A 35 -14.39 -0.24 15.35
CA LYS A 35 -15.46 -0.23 16.35
C LYS A 35 -15.59 1.14 17.04
N SER A 36 -14.48 1.82 17.31
CA SER A 36 -14.49 3.17 17.89
C SER A 36 -15.03 4.25 16.94
N GLN A 37 -15.20 3.91 15.67
CA GLN A 37 -15.87 4.71 14.62
C GLN A 37 -17.29 4.18 14.34
N GLY A 38 -17.86 3.35 15.23
CA GLY A 38 -19.24 2.90 15.11
C GLY A 38 -19.47 1.81 14.06
N MET A 39 -18.41 1.18 13.51
CA MET A 39 -18.56 0.07 12.56
C MET A 39 -19.45 -1.04 13.14
N GLN A 40 -20.55 -1.35 12.45
CA GLN A 40 -21.43 -2.47 12.79
C GLN A 40 -20.91 -3.78 12.17
N MET A 41 -21.16 -4.91 12.82
CA MET A 41 -20.62 -6.22 12.40
C MET A 41 -21.08 -6.68 11.01
N ASN A 42 -22.25 -6.23 10.56
CA ASN A 42 -22.84 -6.57 9.26
C ASN A 42 -22.71 -5.45 8.22
N GLN A 43 -22.11 -4.31 8.58
CA GLN A 43 -21.89 -3.20 7.66
C GLN A 43 -20.89 -3.59 6.58
N GLN A 44 -21.12 -3.20 5.33
CA GLN A 44 -20.13 -3.36 4.26
C GLN A 44 -18.93 -2.45 4.54
N VAL A 45 -17.72 -3.02 4.50
CA VAL A 45 -16.46 -2.27 4.67
C VAL A 45 -15.57 -2.51 3.46
N THR A 46 -15.14 -1.43 2.83
CA THR A 46 -14.18 -1.51 1.73
C THR A 46 -12.77 -1.36 2.26
N PHE A 47 -11.94 -2.37 2.07
CA PHE A 47 -10.53 -2.28 2.37
C PHE A 47 -9.74 -2.01 1.10
N LEU A 48 -8.94 -0.97 1.15
CA LEU A 48 -7.95 -0.68 0.13
C LEU A 48 -6.55 -1.04 0.64
N SER A 49 -5.83 -1.87 -0.10
CA SER A 49 -4.46 -2.26 0.26
C SER A 49 -3.63 -2.65 -0.96
N ASP A 50 -2.33 -2.86 -0.76
CA ASP A 50 -1.36 -3.16 -1.81
C ASP A 50 -1.35 -4.62 -2.30
N GLY A 51 -2.21 -5.48 -1.74
CA GLY A 51 -2.30 -6.89 -2.11
C GLY A 51 -1.43 -7.83 -1.28
N GLU A 52 -0.79 -7.37 -0.19
CA GLU A 52 -0.02 -8.24 0.69
C GLU A 52 -0.90 -9.32 1.34
N SER A 53 -0.43 -10.57 1.35
CA SER A 53 -1.20 -11.71 1.86
C SER A 53 -1.55 -11.59 3.35
N SER A 54 -0.66 -11.00 4.15
CA SER A 54 -0.87 -10.77 5.58
C SER A 54 -2.05 -9.82 5.84
N ILE A 55 -2.19 -8.79 5.00
CA ILE A 55 -3.29 -7.82 5.06
C ILE A 55 -4.60 -8.47 4.62
N ARG A 56 -4.56 -9.36 3.62
CA ARG A 56 -5.72 -10.11 3.12
C ARG A 56 -6.36 -10.99 4.19
N GLU A 57 -5.56 -11.74 4.95
CA GLU A 57 -6.09 -12.60 6.03
C GLU A 57 -6.71 -11.77 7.16
N LEU A 58 -6.03 -10.68 7.52
CA LEU A 58 -6.51 -9.71 8.50
C LEU A 58 -7.87 -9.13 8.10
N GLN A 59 -8.00 -8.80 6.83
CA GLN A 59 -9.21 -8.29 6.21
C GLN A 59 -10.42 -9.24 6.34
N TYR A 60 -10.24 -10.55 6.05
CA TYR A 60 -11.30 -11.56 6.23
C TYR A 60 -11.66 -11.76 7.70
N TYR A 61 -10.68 -11.63 8.59
CA TYR A 61 -10.91 -11.71 10.03
C TYR A 61 -11.74 -10.53 10.56
N LEU A 62 -11.60 -9.34 9.97
CA LEU A 62 -12.24 -8.13 10.47
C LEU A 62 -13.72 -8.05 10.11
N ASN A 63 -14.09 -8.44 8.88
CA ASN A 63 -15.47 -8.36 8.42
C ASN A 63 -15.72 -9.34 7.26
N PRO A 64 -16.65 -10.31 7.41
CA PRO A 64 -16.97 -11.25 6.34
C PRO A 64 -17.66 -10.61 5.13
N ASN A 65 -18.31 -9.45 5.31
CA ASN A 65 -18.97 -8.66 4.25
C ASN A 65 -18.04 -7.59 3.65
N ALA A 66 -16.73 -7.72 3.81
CA ALA A 66 -15.78 -6.75 3.31
C ALA A 66 -15.55 -6.88 1.79
N GLU A 67 -15.42 -5.74 1.13
CA GLU A 67 -14.93 -5.65 -0.25
C GLU A 67 -13.43 -5.34 -0.24
N TYR A 68 -12.66 -6.03 -1.10
CA TYR A 68 -11.21 -5.86 -1.20
C TYR A 68 -10.81 -5.25 -2.52
N ILE A 69 -10.28 -4.04 -2.43
CA ILE A 69 -9.83 -3.27 -3.58
C ILE A 69 -8.32 -3.12 -3.54
N LEU A 70 -7.71 -3.35 -4.68
CA LEU A 70 -6.27 -3.13 -4.84
C LEU A 70 -5.99 -1.64 -5.02
N ASP A 71 -5.03 -1.13 -4.26
CA ASP A 71 -4.60 0.25 -4.33
C ASP A 71 -4.01 0.60 -5.72
N TRP A 72 -4.63 1.58 -6.36
CA TRP A 72 -4.21 2.11 -7.66
C TRP A 72 -2.79 2.67 -7.64
N PHE A 73 -2.38 3.31 -6.54
CA PHE A 73 -1.00 3.77 -6.39
C PHE A 73 -0.01 2.59 -6.48
N HIS A 74 -0.30 1.49 -5.79
CA HIS A 74 0.54 0.29 -5.84
C HIS A 74 0.52 -0.40 -7.20
N ILE A 75 -0.63 -0.42 -7.89
CA ILE A 75 -0.72 -0.89 -9.29
C ILE A 75 0.20 -0.08 -10.19
N THR A 76 0.09 1.25 -10.12
CA THR A 76 0.89 2.15 -10.97
C THR A 76 2.37 2.11 -10.63
N MET A 77 2.75 1.97 -9.36
CA MET A 77 4.13 1.72 -8.94
C MET A 77 4.68 0.44 -9.56
N ARG A 78 3.94 -0.68 -9.50
CA ARG A 78 4.39 -1.96 -10.10
C ARG A 78 4.58 -1.84 -11.60
N ILE A 79 3.64 -1.21 -12.30
CA ILE A 79 3.77 -0.91 -13.74
C ILE A 79 5.01 -0.06 -14.00
N THR A 80 5.28 0.94 -13.16
CA THR A 80 6.47 1.80 -13.30
C THR A 80 7.76 1.01 -13.16
N VAL A 81 7.85 0.11 -12.17
CA VAL A 81 9.00 -0.79 -12.02
C VAL A 81 9.19 -1.66 -13.27
N MET A 82 8.12 -2.26 -13.79
CA MET A 82 8.19 -3.04 -15.03
C MET A 82 8.64 -2.19 -16.22
N THR A 83 8.18 -0.95 -16.35
CA THR A 83 8.63 -0.02 -17.39
C THR A 83 10.12 0.29 -17.26
N GLN A 84 10.64 0.46 -16.05
CA GLN A 84 12.09 0.68 -15.85
C GLN A 84 12.92 -0.56 -16.18
N ILE A 85 12.44 -1.76 -15.81
CA ILE A 85 13.08 -3.02 -16.22
C ILE A 85 13.08 -3.14 -17.75
N ALA A 86 11.96 -2.79 -18.39
CA ALA A 86 11.82 -2.88 -19.84
C ALA A 86 12.84 -1.99 -20.58
N LYS A 87 13.18 -0.82 -20.04
CA LYS A 87 14.23 0.05 -20.61
C LYS A 87 15.62 -0.55 -20.59
N GLY A 88 15.90 -1.47 -19.65
CA GLY A 88 17.16 -2.19 -19.58
C GLY A 88 17.30 -3.32 -20.61
N ILE A 89 16.23 -3.65 -21.34
CA ILE A 89 16.26 -4.68 -22.38
C ILE A 89 17.06 -4.15 -23.57
N THR A 90 18.26 -4.69 -23.74
CA THR A 90 19.17 -4.34 -24.84
C THR A 90 18.99 -5.30 -26.01
N LYS A 91 19.11 -4.79 -27.24
CA LYS A 91 19.05 -5.60 -28.47
C LYS A 91 20.42 -6.23 -28.70
N LYS A 92 20.68 -7.41 -28.14
CA LYS A 92 21.97 -8.10 -28.32
C LYS A 92 22.03 -9.00 -29.56
N ILE A 93 20.88 -9.47 -30.03
CA ILE A 93 20.78 -10.31 -31.23
C ILE A 93 20.23 -9.45 -32.37
N ASP A 94 20.81 -9.56 -33.55
CA ASP A 94 20.33 -8.85 -34.74
C ASP A 94 18.89 -9.27 -35.05
N LYS A 95 17.95 -8.38 -34.72
CA LYS A 95 16.48 -8.50 -34.85
C LYS A 95 15.79 -9.33 -33.75
N PRO A 96 15.68 -8.84 -32.51
CA PRO A 96 14.61 -9.33 -31.66
C PRO A 96 13.29 -8.87 -32.30
N ALA A 97 12.34 -9.78 -32.51
CA ALA A 97 11.01 -9.46 -33.04
C ALA A 97 10.25 -8.42 -32.17
N ILE A 98 10.70 -8.23 -30.93
CA ILE A 98 10.10 -7.34 -29.93
C ILE A 98 11.16 -6.38 -29.41
N SER A 99 10.87 -5.07 -29.46
CA SER A 99 11.75 -4.04 -28.93
C SER A 99 11.38 -3.63 -27.50
N SER A 100 12.32 -2.99 -26.78
CA SER A 100 12.04 -2.37 -25.47
C SER A 100 10.87 -1.40 -25.54
N GLU A 101 10.79 -0.60 -26.61
CA GLU A 101 9.72 0.38 -26.81
C GLU A 101 8.35 -0.31 -26.96
N SER A 102 8.28 -1.42 -27.70
CA SER A 102 7.05 -2.21 -27.84
C SER A 102 6.54 -2.73 -26.49
N ILE A 103 7.43 -3.21 -25.63
CA ILE A 103 7.08 -3.67 -24.27
C ILE A 103 6.56 -2.51 -23.41
N GLN A 104 7.22 -1.35 -23.49
CA GLN A 104 6.79 -0.15 -22.76
C GLN A 104 5.40 0.32 -23.21
N GLU A 105 5.10 0.29 -24.51
CA GLU A 105 3.78 0.62 -25.04
C GLU A 105 2.71 -0.39 -24.58
N LYS A 106 3.02 -1.70 -24.59
CA LYS A 106 2.13 -2.72 -24.03
C LYS A 106 1.84 -2.46 -22.54
N LEU A 107 2.86 -2.12 -21.73
CA LEU A 107 2.69 -1.78 -20.31
C LEU A 107 1.84 -0.51 -20.09
N LYS A 108 2.03 0.54 -20.91
CA LYS A 108 1.14 1.72 -20.91
C LYS A 108 -0.30 1.31 -21.23
N SER A 109 -0.46 0.43 -22.21
CA SER A 109 -1.76 -0.08 -22.63
C SER A 109 -2.44 -0.95 -21.55
N VAL A 110 -1.68 -1.72 -20.77
CA VAL A 110 -2.15 -2.42 -19.57
C VAL A 110 -2.64 -1.41 -18.54
N LYS A 111 -1.82 -0.40 -18.20
CA LYS A 111 -2.21 0.68 -17.27
C LYS A 111 -3.51 1.34 -17.69
N TRP A 112 -3.66 1.69 -18.97
CA TRP A 112 -4.86 2.32 -19.49
C TRP A 112 -6.08 1.41 -19.40
N SER A 113 -5.93 0.13 -19.76
CA SER A 113 -7.04 -0.83 -19.68
C SER A 113 -7.51 -1.00 -18.24
N LEU A 114 -6.58 -1.11 -17.28
CA LEU A 114 -6.89 -1.17 -15.86
C LEU A 114 -7.57 0.10 -15.36
N TRP A 115 -7.11 1.28 -15.78
CA TRP A 115 -7.68 2.58 -15.40
C TRP A 115 -9.14 2.74 -15.82
N HIS A 116 -9.53 2.12 -16.93
CA HIS A 116 -10.89 2.10 -17.42
C HIS A 116 -11.72 0.92 -16.88
N GLY A 117 -11.18 0.09 -15.99
CA GLY A 117 -11.85 -1.08 -15.44
C GLY A 117 -11.94 -2.26 -16.41
N ASN A 118 -11.23 -2.22 -17.54
CA ASN A 118 -11.18 -3.33 -18.48
C ASN A 118 -10.11 -4.34 -18.05
N VAL A 119 -10.43 -5.10 -17.01
CA VAL A 119 -9.55 -6.11 -16.41
C VAL A 119 -9.23 -7.23 -17.39
N PHE A 120 -10.22 -7.70 -18.17
CA PHE A 120 -10.02 -8.75 -19.17
C PHE A 120 -8.97 -8.35 -20.22
N LYS A 121 -9.11 -7.15 -20.80
CA LYS A 121 -8.13 -6.62 -21.77
C LYS A 121 -6.75 -6.40 -21.15
N ALA A 122 -6.69 -6.01 -19.88
CA ALA A 122 -5.42 -5.90 -19.18
C ALA A 122 -4.75 -7.27 -18.98
N LEU A 123 -5.51 -8.29 -18.59
CA LEU A 123 -5.02 -9.65 -18.37
C LEU A 123 -4.49 -10.27 -19.66
N SER A 124 -5.26 -10.20 -20.75
CA SER A 124 -4.82 -10.67 -22.07
C SER A 124 -3.50 -10.02 -22.50
N LYS A 125 -3.36 -8.70 -22.35
CA LYS A 125 -2.08 -8.01 -22.64
C LYS A 125 -0.93 -8.43 -21.73
N THR A 126 -1.21 -8.76 -20.46
CA THR A 126 -0.17 -9.28 -19.57
C THR A 126 0.26 -10.70 -19.94
N GLU A 127 -0.65 -11.51 -20.47
CA GLU A 127 -0.32 -12.83 -21.00
C GLU A 127 0.55 -12.71 -22.25
N ASP A 128 0.21 -11.81 -23.18
CA ASP A 128 1.05 -11.50 -24.35
C ASP A 128 2.45 -11.04 -23.93
N LEU A 129 2.54 -10.15 -22.93
CA LEU A 129 3.82 -9.70 -22.38
C LEU A 129 4.63 -10.85 -21.75
N ILE A 130 3.97 -11.83 -21.12
CA ILE A 130 4.64 -13.03 -20.61
C ILE A 130 5.25 -13.82 -21.77
N TYR A 131 4.51 -14.02 -22.87
CA TYR A 131 5.04 -14.68 -24.08
C TYR A 131 6.23 -13.94 -24.67
N ASP A 132 6.13 -12.60 -24.81
CA ASP A 132 7.24 -11.76 -25.27
C ASP A 132 8.51 -11.98 -24.42
N THR A 133 8.37 -12.15 -23.10
CA THR A 133 9.54 -12.38 -22.24
C THR A 133 10.25 -13.72 -22.48
N TYR A 134 9.64 -14.70 -23.16
CA TYR A 134 10.33 -15.95 -23.53
C TYR A 134 11.16 -15.78 -24.80
N THR A 135 10.81 -14.85 -25.67
CA THR A 135 11.53 -14.58 -26.93
C THR A 135 12.68 -13.58 -26.77
N LEU A 136 12.78 -12.93 -25.61
CA LEU A 136 13.87 -12.01 -25.28
C LEU A 136 15.06 -12.78 -24.72
N THR A 137 15.98 -13.15 -25.61
CA THR A 137 17.14 -13.99 -25.28
C THR A 137 18.45 -13.19 -25.36
N ASP A 138 19.40 -13.53 -24.49
CA ASP A 138 20.70 -12.87 -24.39
C ASP A 138 21.83 -13.63 -25.13
N ASP A 139 21.56 -14.86 -25.57
CA ASP A 139 22.54 -15.76 -26.17
C ASP A 139 21.95 -16.60 -27.32
N GLU A 140 22.86 -17.26 -28.07
CA GLU A 140 22.54 -18.17 -29.18
C GLU A 140 21.79 -19.43 -28.72
N TYR A 141 21.84 -19.76 -27.43
CA TYR A 141 21.15 -20.92 -26.83
C TYR A 141 19.70 -20.61 -26.46
N GLY A 142 19.22 -19.40 -26.71
CA GLY A 142 17.84 -18.99 -26.47
C GLY A 142 17.50 -18.81 -24.99
N GLN A 143 18.49 -18.53 -24.12
CA GLN A 143 18.22 -18.29 -22.71
C GLN A 143 17.64 -16.89 -22.49
N PRO A 144 16.55 -16.76 -21.71
CA PRO A 144 15.97 -15.45 -21.43
C PRO A 144 16.95 -14.54 -20.69
N SER A 145 16.99 -13.27 -21.12
CA SER A 145 17.81 -12.25 -20.46
C SER A 145 17.45 -12.07 -18.99
N LEU A 146 18.37 -11.51 -18.19
CA LEU A 146 18.11 -11.22 -16.78
C LEU A 146 16.91 -10.27 -16.62
N GLU A 147 16.84 -9.25 -17.48
CA GLU A 147 15.74 -8.29 -17.54
C GLU A 147 14.43 -8.97 -17.90
N ALA A 148 14.43 -9.90 -18.87
CA ALA A 148 13.26 -10.67 -19.24
C ALA A 148 12.76 -11.56 -18.10
N LYS A 149 13.67 -12.22 -17.37
CA LYS A 149 13.34 -13.02 -16.16
C LYS A 149 12.72 -12.14 -15.06
N LYS A 150 13.32 -10.98 -14.79
CA LYS A 150 12.80 -9.99 -13.81
C LYS A 150 11.42 -9.49 -14.23
N LEU A 151 11.27 -9.06 -15.49
CA LEU A 151 10.01 -8.55 -16.03
C LEU A 151 8.91 -9.62 -15.92
N ARG A 152 9.20 -10.86 -16.31
CA ARG A 152 8.25 -11.99 -16.20
C ARG A 152 7.78 -12.22 -14.76
N SER A 153 8.70 -12.16 -13.80
CA SER A 153 8.37 -12.29 -12.37
C SER A 153 7.37 -11.21 -11.93
N HIS A 154 7.60 -9.95 -12.34
CA HIS A 154 6.70 -8.85 -12.04
C HIS A 154 5.35 -8.95 -12.76
N ILE A 155 5.31 -9.37 -14.03
CA ILE A 155 4.05 -9.49 -14.78
C ILE A 155 3.15 -10.58 -14.20
N ARG A 156 3.73 -11.72 -13.78
CA ARG A 156 2.97 -12.85 -13.18
C ARG A 156 2.17 -12.46 -11.94
N TRP A 157 2.47 -11.33 -11.32
CA TRP A 157 1.67 -10.79 -10.23
C TRP A 157 0.21 -10.47 -10.64
N PHE A 158 -0.04 -9.97 -11.87
CA PHE A 158 -1.39 -9.57 -12.31
C PHE A 158 -2.37 -10.76 -12.44
N PRO A 159 -2.05 -11.84 -13.18
CA PRO A 159 -2.95 -13.00 -13.26
C PRO A 159 -3.18 -13.68 -11.91
N ASN A 160 -2.16 -13.70 -11.04
CA ASN A 160 -2.27 -14.26 -9.70
C ASN A 160 -3.16 -13.43 -8.77
N LEU A 161 -3.29 -12.12 -9.01
CA LEU A 161 -4.17 -11.24 -8.26
C LEU A 161 -5.64 -11.41 -8.68
N TYR A 162 -5.90 -11.54 -9.99
CA TYR A 162 -7.26 -11.80 -10.49
C TYR A 162 -7.81 -13.13 -9.95
N ARG A 163 -6.99 -14.20 -9.93
CA ARG A 163 -7.37 -15.49 -9.32
C ARG A 163 -7.74 -15.36 -7.83
N LYS A 164 -7.27 -14.33 -7.14
CA LYS A 164 -7.58 -14.04 -5.74
C LYS A 164 -8.87 -13.23 -5.55
N GLN A 165 -9.62 -12.95 -6.63
CA GLN A 165 -10.90 -12.22 -6.66
C GLN A 165 -10.84 -10.76 -6.18
N TRP A 166 -9.71 -10.07 -6.37
CA TRP A 166 -9.63 -8.65 -6.03
C TRP A 166 -10.33 -7.82 -7.11
N THR A 167 -11.27 -6.97 -6.69
CA THR A 167 -11.90 -6.02 -7.59
C THR A 167 -10.96 -4.85 -7.85
N MET A 168 -10.73 -4.55 -9.13
CA MET A 168 -9.96 -3.37 -9.56
C MET A 168 -10.95 -2.29 -10.00
N HIS A 169 -11.30 -1.37 -9.09
CA HIS A 169 -12.22 -0.27 -9.38
C HIS A 169 -11.54 1.11 -9.27
N PRO A 170 -10.89 1.61 -10.33
CA PRO A 170 -10.30 2.94 -10.35
C PRO A 170 -11.32 4.07 -10.13
N LYS A 171 -12.58 3.86 -10.52
CA LYS A 171 -13.68 4.81 -10.25
C LYS A 171 -13.98 4.91 -8.75
N LEU A 172 -14.04 3.76 -8.06
CA LEU A 172 -14.23 3.70 -6.62
C LEU A 172 -13.03 4.31 -5.89
N TRP A 173 -11.80 4.04 -6.35
CA TRP A 173 -10.60 4.73 -5.88
C TRP A 173 -10.69 6.27 -6.01
N ARG A 174 -11.09 6.81 -7.18
CA ARG A 174 -11.27 8.27 -7.34
C ARG A 174 -12.33 8.86 -6.41
N SER A 175 -13.41 8.12 -6.17
CA SER A 175 -14.50 8.56 -5.29
C SER A 175 -14.09 8.54 -3.81
N LEU A 176 -13.32 7.52 -3.41
CA LEU A 176 -12.86 7.34 -2.03
C LEU A 176 -11.69 8.27 -1.69
N PHE A 177 -10.93 8.72 -2.69
CA PHE A 177 -9.76 9.57 -2.48
C PHE A 177 -9.75 10.84 -3.34
N PRO A 178 -10.58 11.86 -3.01
CA PRO A 178 -10.37 13.24 -3.46
C PRO A 178 -8.99 13.74 -3.01
N SER A 179 -8.37 14.65 -3.75
CA SER A 179 -6.97 15.10 -3.59
C SER A 179 -6.52 15.43 -2.15
N GLU A 180 -7.42 15.87 -1.28
CA GLU A 180 -7.13 16.25 0.11
C GLU A 180 -6.95 15.04 1.06
N SER A 181 -7.67 13.94 0.81
CA SER A 181 -7.66 12.72 1.64
C SER A 181 -6.33 11.97 1.61
N LEU A 182 -5.58 12.14 0.51
CA LEU A 182 -4.27 11.53 0.27
C LEU A 182 -3.19 12.09 1.22
N SER A 183 -3.28 13.35 1.64
CA SER A 183 -2.22 13.99 2.42
C SER A 183 -2.03 13.34 3.81
N GLN A 184 -3.11 12.94 4.48
CA GLN A 184 -3.06 12.50 5.88
C GLN A 184 -2.67 11.02 6.06
N ALA A 185 -3.13 10.11 5.20
CA ALA A 185 -2.64 8.73 5.21
C ALA A 185 -1.16 8.69 4.80
N HIS A 186 -0.76 9.54 3.85
CA HIS A 186 0.63 9.73 3.45
C HIS A 186 1.50 10.32 4.58
N LEU A 187 0.93 11.14 5.47
CA LEU A 187 1.60 11.68 6.66
C LEU A 187 1.93 10.63 7.75
N LEU A 188 1.28 9.46 7.74
CA LEU A 188 1.61 8.32 8.60
C LEU A 188 2.53 7.31 7.94
N SER A 189 2.40 7.19 6.62
CA SER A 189 3.34 6.45 5.79
C SER A 189 4.49 7.33 5.29
N GLN A 190 4.83 8.40 6.00
CA GLN A 190 5.88 9.30 5.55
C GLN A 190 7.15 8.49 5.25
N PRO A 191 7.88 8.83 4.18
CA PRO A 191 9.15 8.22 3.84
C PRO A 191 10.07 8.11 5.05
N SER A 192 10.07 9.08 5.96
CA SER A 192 10.83 9.09 7.22
C SER A 192 10.54 7.90 8.13
N ILE A 193 9.28 7.59 8.45
CA ILE A 193 8.91 6.44 9.30
C ILE A 193 9.22 5.12 8.58
N LYS A 194 9.00 5.06 7.26
CA LYS A 194 9.30 3.88 6.43
C LYS A 194 10.82 3.65 6.27
N LEU A 195 11.61 4.73 6.15
CA LEU A 195 13.08 4.73 6.10
C LEU A 195 13.66 4.31 7.45
N LEU A 196 13.16 4.84 8.56
CA LEU A 196 13.56 4.45 9.91
C LEU A 196 13.20 2.99 10.21
N ALA A 197 12.01 2.53 9.79
CA ALA A 197 11.61 1.13 9.91
C ALA A 197 12.49 0.21 9.05
N ASN A 198 12.78 0.58 7.80
CA ASN A 198 13.63 -0.20 6.90
C ASN A 198 15.10 -0.22 7.35
N ALA A 199 15.61 0.86 7.94
CA ALA A 199 16.96 0.91 8.51
C ALA A 199 17.08 0.02 9.77
N SER A 200 16.04 0.00 10.62
CA SER A 200 15.98 -0.83 11.82
C SER A 200 15.78 -2.32 11.51
N LEU A 201 14.99 -2.66 10.47
CA LEU A 201 14.81 -4.05 10.01
C LEU A 201 16.03 -4.61 9.27
N LYS A 202 16.86 -3.75 8.66
CA LYS A 202 18.12 -4.18 8.02
C LYS A 202 19.25 -4.46 9.01
N SER A 203 19.20 -3.91 10.23
CA SER A 203 20.34 -3.99 11.16
C SER A 203 20.26 -5.14 12.15
N ASN A 204 19.11 -5.82 12.34
CA ASN A 204 18.92 -7.00 13.22
C ASN A 204 19.54 -6.89 14.64
N LYS A 205 19.86 -5.69 15.13
CA LYS A 205 20.75 -5.53 16.30
C LYS A 205 20.21 -4.72 17.48
N CYS A 206 19.01 -4.13 17.40
CA CYS A 206 18.47 -3.35 18.53
C CYS A 206 16.94 -3.46 18.68
N ASP A 207 16.47 -4.38 19.51
CA ASP A 207 15.06 -4.50 19.91
C ASP A 207 14.50 -3.21 20.53
N GLY A 208 15.35 -2.46 21.25
CA GLY A 208 14.99 -1.16 21.82
C GLY A 208 14.64 -0.10 20.78
N LEU A 209 15.33 -0.09 19.64
CA LEU A 209 15.05 0.87 18.55
C LEU A 209 13.74 0.52 17.82
N GLN A 210 13.47 -0.77 17.62
CA GLN A 210 12.20 -1.24 17.05
C GLN A 210 11.02 -0.87 17.96
N THR A 211 11.16 -1.13 19.26
CA THR A 211 10.16 -0.77 20.27
C THR A 211 9.90 0.74 20.30
N ALA A 212 10.94 1.56 20.31
CA ALA A 212 10.80 3.02 20.30
C ALA A 212 10.07 3.54 19.04
N LEU A 213 10.38 2.97 17.87
CA LEU A 213 9.73 3.34 16.61
C LEU A 213 8.24 2.96 16.61
N ILE A 214 7.90 1.79 17.15
CA ILE A 214 6.52 1.33 17.29
C ILE A 214 5.75 2.27 18.21
N CYS A 215 6.30 2.60 19.37
CA CYS A 215 5.71 3.56 20.29
C CYS A 215 5.50 4.91 19.61
N ALA A 216 6.48 5.44 18.89
CA ALA A 216 6.36 6.68 18.14
C ALA A 216 5.23 6.64 17.10
N LEU A 217 5.08 5.53 16.37
CA LEU A 217 3.98 5.32 15.43
C LEU A 217 2.62 5.34 16.14
N GLN A 218 2.50 4.64 17.26
CA GLN A 218 1.27 4.55 18.04
C GLN A 218 0.88 5.90 18.67
N VAL A 219 1.85 6.64 19.21
CA VAL A 219 1.66 8.01 19.73
C VAL A 219 1.20 8.92 18.60
N ARG A 220 1.88 8.90 17.44
CA ARG A 220 1.50 9.71 16.29
C ARG A 220 0.09 9.42 15.80
N ALA A 221 -0.30 8.14 15.72
CA ALA A 221 -1.68 7.77 15.39
C ALA A 221 -2.69 8.36 16.40
N LYS A 222 -2.37 8.33 17.70
CA LYS A 222 -3.22 8.92 18.74
C LYS A 222 -3.29 10.44 18.68
N VAL A 223 -2.19 11.12 18.33
CA VAL A 223 -2.16 12.57 18.11
C VAL A 223 -3.02 12.95 16.91
N LEU A 224 -2.86 12.25 15.77
CA LEU A 224 -3.64 12.52 14.55
C LEU A 224 -5.14 12.22 14.73
N ASN A 225 -5.50 11.34 15.65
CA ASN A 225 -6.89 11.03 15.99
C ASN A 225 -7.47 11.96 17.07
N SER A 226 -6.71 12.93 17.58
CA SER A 226 -7.08 13.74 18.75
C SER A 226 -7.38 12.92 20.02
N ASP A 227 -6.90 11.67 20.08
CA ASP A 227 -7.11 10.73 21.19
C ASP A 227 -5.98 10.82 22.24
N TRP A 228 -4.87 11.50 21.93
CA TRP A 228 -3.66 11.49 22.75
C TRP A 228 -3.91 12.00 24.17
N ALA A 229 -4.57 13.15 24.31
CA ALA A 229 -4.85 13.74 25.62
C ALA A 229 -5.68 12.79 26.51
N LYS A 230 -6.70 12.14 25.93
CA LYS A 230 -7.52 11.14 26.64
C LYS A 230 -6.68 9.93 27.07
N LYS A 231 -5.82 9.42 26.18
CA LYS A 231 -4.96 8.27 26.49
C LYS A 231 -3.94 8.61 27.56
N PHE A 232 -3.32 9.79 27.47
CA PHE A 232 -2.37 10.28 28.44
C PHE A 232 -3.00 10.45 29.83
N ARG A 233 -4.20 11.04 29.92
CA ARG A 233 -4.97 11.12 31.18
C ARG A 233 -5.29 9.75 31.78
N SER A 234 -5.53 8.73 30.97
CA SER A 234 -5.77 7.36 31.48
C SER A 234 -4.52 6.73 32.11
N TRP A 235 -3.32 7.17 31.72
CA TRP A 235 -2.06 6.71 32.30
C TRP A 235 -1.67 7.50 33.55
N TYR A 236 -2.04 8.77 33.61
CA TYR A 236 -1.74 9.66 34.72
C TYR A 236 -3.02 10.35 35.22
N PRO A 237 -3.91 9.63 35.93
CA PRO A 237 -5.21 10.17 36.35
C PRO A 237 -5.11 11.37 37.30
N GLY A 238 -4.01 11.46 38.07
CA GLY A 238 -3.76 12.56 39.00
C GLY A 238 -3.11 13.80 38.37
N LEU A 239 -2.78 13.78 37.08
CA LEU A 239 -2.16 14.91 36.40
C LEU A 239 -3.23 15.84 35.81
N THR A 240 -3.52 16.94 36.50
CA THR A 240 -4.33 18.03 35.96
C THR A 240 -3.46 18.89 35.04
N LEU A 241 -3.66 18.76 33.72
CA LEU A 241 -3.13 19.73 32.77
C LEU A 241 -3.81 21.08 33.05
N GLY A 242 -3.02 22.12 33.34
CA GLY A 242 -3.55 23.47 33.48
C GLY A 242 -4.38 23.86 32.25
N CYS A 243 -5.42 24.65 32.48
CA CYS A 243 -6.34 25.16 31.45
C CYS A 243 -5.57 25.63 30.21
N GLU A 244 -6.09 25.33 29.01
CA GLU A 244 -5.55 25.78 27.72
C GLU A 244 -5.19 27.27 27.81
N GLN A 245 -3.89 27.59 27.89
CA GLN A 245 -3.43 28.91 27.52
C GLN A 245 -3.46 28.92 26.00
N ASP A 246 -4.26 29.82 25.43
CA ASP A 246 -4.25 30.17 24.02
C ASP A 246 -2.81 30.41 23.57
N LEU A 247 -2.17 29.38 23.00
CA LEU A 247 -0.93 29.51 22.26
C LEU A 247 -1.27 30.18 20.94
N THR A 248 -1.52 31.49 21.02
CA THR A 248 -1.46 32.39 19.87
C THR A 248 -0.01 32.40 19.42
N LEU A 249 0.27 31.63 18.36
CA LEU A 249 1.47 31.82 17.55
C LEU A 249 1.38 33.22 16.95
N GLN A 250 2.00 34.20 17.61
CA GLN A 250 2.29 35.48 16.98
C GLN A 250 3.27 35.20 15.84
N ALA A 251 2.77 35.31 14.61
CA ALA A 251 3.62 35.42 13.44
C ALA A 251 4.45 36.71 13.58
N ALA A 252 5.76 36.55 13.78
CA ALA A 252 6.70 37.65 13.59
C ALA A 252 6.68 38.00 12.09
N ILE A 253 6.39 39.27 11.81
CA ILE A 253 6.44 39.94 10.50
C ILE A 253 7.88 39.91 9.97
#